data_AF-A0A9R1IT40-F1
#
_entry.id   AF-A0A9R1IT40-F1
#
_cell.length_a   1.000
_cell.length_b   1.000
_cell.length_c   1.000
_cell.angle_alpha   90.00
_cell.angle_beta   90.00
_cell.angle_gamma   90.00
#
_symmetry.space_group_name_H-M   'P 1'
#
loop_
_entity.id
_entity.type
_entity.pdbx_description
1 polymer ?
#
loop_
_entity_poly.entity_id
_entity_poly.type
_entity_poly.pdbx_seq_one_letter_code
_entity_poly.pdbx_strand_id
1 'polypeptide(L)'
;MGFKPLEWYCQPVKDGAWSHAVESAFGAYTPCGIDTLVVCISYLTLFGVCFYRTWRTTKDYKVQRYKLRSPYYNYLLGLLVVHCIAEPLYRIATGTSIMNLDGQSGLAPFEITSLVIESAAWCCMLIMLLLETKIYITELRWYIRFVVIYVLVGEAAMFNLVLPVRHYYSSSSIFYLYCSEIICQCIFGILMLVYLPSLDPYLGYTPIRSEVLVDNTDYEPLAGGEQICPERHANIFSWIFFSWMTPLMQQGYSRPIIDNDIWKLDNWDETETLYSRFQKCWNDELQKPKPWLLRALHSSLGGRFWLGGFFKIGNDASQFVGPTVLSLLLEISEFDTPENLVSNEESAFSKMVQSTGPSNAEYLKSLVLGNGEERLRKEENELQDTQRKWAASNRWAVAAQFALAASLASSHSDLLSLEAAEGNNILRKTKDAVITLHSVLEGKHNTEIEESLTEYEVLLDRWSSSLYKVIQGLATMSKLGRNRLRQRQPGYSFENHGSIDWDQI
;
A
#
# COMPACT_ATOMS: atom_id res chain seq x y z
N MET A 1 -10.73 19.81 13.95
CA MET A 1 -9.73 20.03 15.03
C MET A 1 -8.56 19.03 15.04
N GLY A 2 -8.62 17.89 14.32
CA GLY A 2 -7.60 16.82 14.44
C GLY A 2 -6.18 17.13 13.93
N PHE A 3 -5.98 18.14 13.08
CA PHE A 3 -4.67 18.42 12.47
C PHE A 3 -3.72 19.28 13.31
N LYS A 4 -4.19 19.91 14.41
CA LYS A 4 -3.35 20.79 15.25
C LYS A 4 -2.03 20.15 15.73
N PRO A 5 -1.96 18.86 16.14
CA PRO A 5 -0.69 18.23 16.52
C PRO A 5 0.26 18.05 15.33
N LEU A 6 -0.29 17.74 14.14
CA LEU A 6 0.48 17.54 12.91
C LEU A 6 1.02 18.87 12.37
N GLU A 7 0.22 19.94 12.42
CA GLU A 7 0.63 21.30 12.08
C GLU A 7 1.75 21.80 13.00
N TRP A 8 1.66 21.54 14.31
CA TRP A 8 2.72 21.88 15.26
C TRP A 8 4.02 21.09 15.02
N TYR A 9 3.91 19.80 14.71
CA TYR A 9 5.06 18.91 14.54
C TYR A 9 5.78 19.12 13.20
N CYS A 10 5.03 19.20 12.09
CA CYS A 10 5.57 19.34 10.74
C CYS A 10 5.84 20.78 10.28
N GLN A 11 5.20 21.78 10.89
CA GLN A 11 5.32 23.21 10.55
C GLN A 11 5.29 23.51 9.02
N PRO A 12 4.26 23.05 8.29
CA PRO A 12 4.21 23.19 6.83
C PRO A 12 4.11 24.66 6.40
N VAL A 13 5.03 25.10 5.53
CA VAL A 13 4.94 26.40 4.88
C VAL A 13 3.87 26.34 3.79
N LYS A 14 2.90 27.26 3.84
CA LYS A 14 1.89 27.41 2.79
C LYS A 14 2.53 28.08 1.58
N ASP A 15 2.31 27.50 0.40
CA ASP A 15 2.86 27.97 -0.89
C ASP A 15 4.40 28.03 -0.93
N GLY A 16 5.08 27.25 -0.08
CA GLY A 16 6.54 27.11 -0.06
C GLY A 16 7.08 26.21 -1.18
N ALA A 17 8.41 26.14 -1.31
CA ALA A 17 9.05 25.37 -2.40
C ALA A 17 8.60 23.90 -2.49
N TRP A 18 8.28 23.26 -1.36
CA TRP A 18 7.82 21.87 -1.30
C TRP A 18 6.41 21.61 -1.87
N SER A 19 5.51 22.60 -1.88
CA SER A 19 4.19 22.44 -2.52
C SER A 19 4.23 22.55 -4.04
N HIS A 20 5.31 23.12 -4.60
CA HIS A 20 5.50 23.26 -6.04
C HIS A 20 6.49 22.24 -6.63
N ALA A 21 7.44 21.75 -5.84
CA ALA A 21 8.49 20.84 -6.32
C ALA A 21 8.12 19.35 -6.29
N VAL A 22 7.01 18.96 -5.64
CA VAL A 22 6.64 17.55 -5.46
C VAL A 22 5.17 17.32 -5.77
N GLU A 23 4.90 16.58 -6.85
CA GLU A 23 3.56 16.09 -7.22
C GLU A 23 3.13 14.91 -6.30
N SER A 24 2.94 15.18 -5.01
CA SER A 24 2.43 14.21 -4.04
C SER A 24 1.11 14.67 -3.43
N ALA A 25 0.24 13.71 -3.08
CA ALA A 25 -1.01 13.98 -2.37
C ALA A 25 -0.83 14.64 -0.98
N PHE A 26 0.41 14.70 -0.46
CA PHE A 26 0.75 15.35 0.80
C PHE A 26 1.36 16.75 0.65
N GLY A 27 1.78 17.15 -0.56
CA GLY A 27 2.34 18.48 -0.85
C GLY A 27 3.40 18.93 0.17
N ALA A 28 3.15 20.05 0.84
CA ALA A 28 4.03 20.61 1.87
C ALA A 28 4.32 19.69 3.08
N TYR A 29 3.51 18.64 3.32
CA TYR A 29 3.76 17.64 4.37
C TYR A 29 4.70 16.51 3.94
N THR A 30 5.03 16.38 2.64
CA THR A 30 5.85 15.28 2.13
C THR A 30 7.20 15.10 2.85
N PRO A 31 8.04 16.14 3.06
CA PRO A 31 9.31 15.97 3.78
C PRO A 31 9.11 15.47 5.21
N CYS A 32 8.17 16.04 5.97
CA CYS A 32 7.85 15.58 7.33
C CYS A 32 7.36 14.11 7.36
N GLY A 33 6.54 13.72 6.39
CA GLY A 33 6.02 12.37 6.25
C GLY A 33 7.11 11.34 5.94
N ILE A 34 8.00 11.62 4.98
CA ILE A 34 9.11 10.72 4.63
C ILE A 34 10.12 10.64 5.79
N ASP A 35 10.51 11.77 6.38
CA ASP A 35 11.42 11.80 7.52
C ASP A 35 10.88 10.99 8.71
N THR A 36 9.61 11.20 9.08
CA THR A 36 9.02 10.55 10.27
C THR A 36 8.65 9.08 10.04
N LEU A 37 8.15 8.71 8.84
CA LEU A 37 7.70 7.33 8.57
C LEU A 37 8.78 6.43 7.98
N VAL A 38 9.75 6.98 7.24
CA VAL A 38 10.79 6.19 6.58
C VAL A 38 12.12 6.31 7.31
N VAL A 39 12.61 7.54 7.51
CA VAL A 39 13.96 7.78 8.07
C VAL A 39 14.00 7.44 9.57
N CYS A 40 13.13 8.05 10.38
CA CYS A 40 13.03 7.80 11.82
C CYS A 40 12.80 6.31 12.16
N ILE A 41 11.89 5.63 11.45
CA ILE A 41 11.61 4.20 11.70
C ILE A 41 12.84 3.34 11.37
N SER A 42 13.57 3.67 10.30
CA SER A 42 14.81 2.97 9.94
C SER A 42 15.88 3.12 11.02
N TYR A 43 16.13 4.34 11.52
CA TYR A 43 17.10 4.56 12.60
C TYR A 43 16.67 4.00 13.96
N LEU A 44 15.37 4.03 14.31
CA LEU A 44 14.86 3.35 15.51
C LEU A 44 15.08 1.83 15.43
N THR A 45 14.91 1.25 14.25
CA THR A 45 15.20 -0.18 14.01
C THR A 45 16.70 -0.47 14.15
N LEU A 46 17.57 0.41 13.63
CA LEU A 46 19.03 0.30 13.79
C LEU A 46 19.42 0.38 15.27
N PHE A 47 18.93 1.39 15.98
CA PHE A 47 19.15 1.56 17.43
C PHE A 47 18.71 0.30 18.21
N GLY A 48 17.50 -0.19 17.97
CA GLY A 48 16.96 -1.36 18.67
C GLY A 48 17.76 -2.63 18.46
N VAL A 49 18.14 -2.95 17.21
CA VAL A 49 18.94 -4.15 16.89
C VAL A 49 20.36 -4.04 17.44
N CYS A 50 20.97 -2.86 17.39
CA CYS A 50 22.33 -2.65 17.90
C CYS A 50 22.39 -2.64 19.43
N PHE A 51 21.37 -2.09 20.10
CA PHE A 51 21.19 -2.19 21.55
C PHE A 51 21.01 -3.65 21.96
N TYR A 52 20.12 -4.39 21.27
CA TYR A 52 19.89 -5.81 21.55
C TYR A 52 21.14 -6.67 21.36
N ARG A 53 21.92 -6.47 20.28
CA ARG A 53 23.21 -7.14 20.07
C ARG A 53 24.21 -6.78 21.18
N THR A 54 24.34 -5.50 21.52
CA THR A 54 25.24 -5.01 22.58
C THR A 54 24.91 -5.62 23.94
N TRP A 55 23.61 -5.67 24.28
CA TRP A 55 23.11 -6.33 25.47
C TRP A 55 23.43 -7.83 25.45
N ARG A 56 23.17 -8.53 24.33
CA ARG A 56 23.46 -9.96 24.20
C ARG A 56 24.96 -10.26 24.35
N THR A 57 25.84 -9.46 23.73
CA THR A 57 27.30 -9.61 23.86
C THR A 57 27.80 -9.44 25.31
N THR A 58 27.15 -8.59 26.10
CA THR A 58 27.57 -8.26 27.47
C THR A 58 26.89 -9.10 28.56
N LYS A 59 25.66 -9.59 28.33
CA LYS A 59 24.83 -10.28 29.34
C LYS A 59 24.52 -11.74 29.06
N ASP A 60 24.60 -12.21 27.81
CA ASP A 60 24.29 -13.60 27.47
C ASP A 60 25.52 -14.50 27.66
N TYR A 61 25.37 -15.56 28.46
CA TYR A 61 26.40 -16.56 28.76
C TYR A 61 26.26 -17.83 27.91
N LYS A 62 25.27 -17.91 27.00
CA LYS A 62 25.06 -19.08 26.14
C LYS A 62 25.75 -18.96 24.77
N VAL A 63 26.12 -17.74 24.35
CA VAL A 63 26.62 -17.47 22.99
C VAL A 63 28.13 -17.72 22.88
N GLN A 64 28.58 -18.26 21.76
CA GLN A 64 30.01 -18.43 21.49
C GLN A 64 30.69 -17.08 21.26
N ARG A 65 31.80 -16.83 21.97
CA ARG A 65 32.57 -15.59 21.94
C ARG A 65 33.88 -15.81 21.19
N TYR A 66 34.19 -14.91 20.29
CA TYR A 66 35.42 -14.91 19.49
C TYR A 66 36.21 -13.64 19.71
N LYS A 67 37.48 -13.66 19.31
CA LYS A 67 38.34 -12.48 19.23
C LYS A 67 38.67 -12.21 17.76
N LEU A 68 38.69 -10.95 17.33
CA LEU A 68 39.18 -10.63 15.98
C LEU A 68 40.68 -10.84 15.92
N ARG A 69 41.14 -11.47 14.84
CA ARG A 69 42.56 -11.59 14.50
C ARG A 69 43.22 -10.25 14.14
N SER A 70 42.43 -9.31 13.61
CA SER A 70 42.87 -7.96 13.23
C SER A 70 41.76 -6.93 13.51
N PRO A 71 41.98 -5.95 14.41
CA PRO A 71 40.96 -4.94 14.75
C PRO A 71 40.94 -3.73 13.80
N TYR A 72 41.93 -3.58 12.91
CA TYR A 72 42.10 -2.37 12.08
C TYR A 72 40.88 -2.04 11.21
N TYR A 73 40.18 -3.04 10.70
CA TYR A 73 38.97 -2.84 9.89
C TYR A 73 37.80 -2.26 10.72
N ASN A 74 37.64 -2.70 11.97
CA ASN A 74 36.63 -2.14 12.87
C ASN A 74 36.97 -0.71 13.31
N TYR A 75 38.25 -0.35 13.39
CA TYR A 75 38.64 1.06 13.61
C TYR A 75 38.34 1.94 12.38
N LEU A 76 38.51 1.43 11.16
CA LEU A 76 38.10 2.13 9.93
C LEU A 76 36.57 2.34 9.88
N LEU A 77 35.79 1.30 10.18
CA LEU A 77 34.33 1.42 10.30
C LEU A 77 33.94 2.41 11.41
N GLY A 78 34.62 2.37 12.55
CA GLY A 78 34.39 3.30 13.67
C GLY A 78 34.66 4.77 13.30
N LEU A 79 35.68 5.04 12.48
CA LEU A 79 35.98 6.40 11.99
C LEU A 79 34.84 6.96 11.12
N LEU A 80 34.28 6.13 10.23
CA LEU A 80 33.11 6.51 9.42
C LEU A 80 31.89 6.78 10.29
N VAL A 81 31.64 5.95 11.31
CA VAL A 81 30.55 6.17 12.28
C VAL A 81 30.75 7.47 13.06
N VAL A 82 31.98 7.81 13.47
CA VAL A 82 32.26 9.10 14.14
C VAL A 82 31.91 10.29 13.24
N HIS A 83 32.18 10.20 11.94
CA HIS A 83 31.72 11.22 10.98
C HIS A 83 30.19 11.29 10.89
N CYS A 84 29.50 10.15 10.88
CA CYS A 84 28.03 10.07 10.87
C CYS A 84 27.39 10.52 12.20
N ILE A 85 28.15 10.61 13.30
CA ILE A 85 27.69 11.24 14.55
C ILE A 85 27.93 12.76 14.52
N ALA A 86 29.06 13.20 13.97
CA ALA A 86 29.46 14.60 13.99
C ALA A 86 28.52 15.51 13.19
N GLU A 87 28.03 15.05 12.03
CA GLU A 87 27.21 15.84 11.12
C GLU A 87 25.79 16.15 11.68
N PRO A 88 24.98 15.18 12.17
CA PRO A 88 23.71 15.48 12.82
C PRO A 88 23.86 16.37 14.06
N LEU A 89 24.89 16.16 14.88
CA LEU A 89 25.18 17.01 16.04
C LEU A 89 25.57 18.44 15.63
N TYR A 90 26.33 18.59 14.52
CA TYR A 90 26.66 19.90 13.95
C TYR A 90 25.40 20.64 13.48
N ARG A 91 24.46 19.96 12.83
CA ARG A 91 23.16 20.55 12.40
C ARG A 91 22.31 20.98 13.58
N ILE A 92 22.20 20.15 14.62
CA ILE A 92 21.51 20.50 15.87
C ILE A 92 22.16 21.73 16.52
N ALA A 93 23.49 21.79 16.58
CA ALA A 93 24.23 22.88 17.22
C ALA A 93 24.19 24.21 16.44
N THR A 94 24.15 24.16 15.11
CA THR A 94 24.11 25.34 14.23
C THR A 94 22.69 25.78 13.84
N GLY A 95 21.68 24.95 14.09
CA GLY A 95 20.29 25.23 13.72
C GLY A 95 20.01 25.13 12.22
N THR A 96 20.89 24.50 11.43
CA THR A 96 20.74 24.37 9.98
C THR A 96 19.72 23.30 9.63
N SER A 97 18.55 23.73 9.15
CA SER A 97 17.52 22.86 8.57
C SER A 97 17.81 22.57 7.09
N ILE A 98 17.49 21.35 6.65
CA ILE A 98 17.55 20.96 5.23
C ILE A 98 16.18 21.10 4.58
N MET A 99 15.09 20.96 5.35
CA MET A 99 13.72 21.07 4.84
C MET A 99 13.20 22.52 4.83
N ASN A 100 13.82 23.45 5.55
CA ASN A 100 13.44 24.86 5.59
C ASN A 100 14.10 25.66 4.46
N LEU A 101 13.52 25.58 3.26
CA LEU A 101 14.00 26.27 2.05
C LEU A 101 13.67 27.76 2.04
N ASP A 102 12.68 28.19 2.83
CA ASP A 102 12.10 29.55 2.79
C ASP A 102 12.78 30.54 3.76
N GLY A 103 13.95 30.15 4.32
CA GLY A 103 14.87 31.07 5.01
C GLY A 103 14.49 31.46 6.44
N GLN A 104 13.52 30.79 7.06
CA GLN A 104 13.22 30.99 8.48
C GLN A 104 14.28 30.30 9.35
N SER A 105 14.84 30.99 10.34
CA SER A 105 15.89 30.42 11.21
C SER A 105 15.29 29.55 12.32
N GLY A 106 15.24 28.23 12.08
CA GLY A 106 14.86 27.23 13.07
C GLY A 106 14.72 25.82 12.48
N LEU A 107 15.07 24.82 13.28
CA LEU A 107 14.76 23.41 13.03
C LEU A 107 13.31 23.12 13.42
N ALA A 108 12.56 22.43 12.58
CA ALA A 108 11.21 22.00 12.92
C ALA A 108 11.23 20.85 13.95
N PRO A 109 10.18 20.67 14.78
CA PRO A 109 10.15 19.62 15.80
C PRO A 109 10.38 18.21 15.27
N PHE A 110 9.94 17.93 14.04
CA PHE A 110 10.20 16.65 13.37
C PHE A 110 11.69 16.44 13.05
N GLU A 111 12.36 17.44 12.47
CA GLU A 111 13.80 17.39 12.15
C GLU A 111 14.64 17.19 13.42
N ILE A 112 14.31 17.89 14.51
CA ILE A 112 14.99 17.70 15.81
C ILE A 112 14.82 16.26 16.30
N THR A 113 13.61 15.70 16.16
CA THR A 113 13.31 14.33 16.58
C THR A 113 14.10 13.31 15.75
N SER A 114 14.16 13.49 14.43
CA SER A 114 14.89 12.63 13.50
C SER A 114 16.41 12.67 13.75
N LEU A 115 17.00 13.87 13.82
CA LEU A 115 18.44 14.04 14.08
C LEU A 115 18.88 13.50 15.45
N VAL A 116 18.02 13.56 16.47
CA VAL A 116 18.29 12.94 17.79
C VAL A 116 18.24 11.41 17.73
N ILE A 117 17.27 10.84 17.02
CA ILE A 117 17.15 9.39 16.80
C ILE A 117 18.35 8.87 16.00
N GLU A 118 18.72 9.55 14.91
CA GLU A 118 19.90 9.23 14.10
C GLU A 118 21.19 9.28 14.95
N SER A 119 21.41 10.38 15.68
CA SER A 119 22.56 10.54 16.57
C SER A 119 22.66 9.40 17.59
N ALA A 120 21.52 9.00 18.19
CA ALA A 120 21.46 7.89 19.13
C ALA A 120 21.74 6.53 18.47
N ALA A 121 21.25 6.31 17.25
CA ALA A 121 21.49 5.09 16.48
C ALA A 121 22.97 4.94 16.12
N TRP A 122 23.62 6.00 15.61
CA TRP A 122 25.06 5.98 15.30
C TRP A 122 25.93 5.88 16.56
N CYS A 123 25.55 6.50 17.68
CA CYS A 123 26.23 6.28 18.97
C CYS A 123 26.14 4.81 19.42
N CYS A 124 24.98 4.17 19.25
CA CYS A 124 24.81 2.75 19.56
C CYS A 124 25.63 1.85 18.62
N MET A 125 25.72 2.20 17.32
CA MET A 125 26.62 1.54 16.36
C MET A 125 28.09 1.62 16.79
N LEU A 126 28.55 2.80 17.23
CA LEU A 126 29.93 3.01 17.65
C LEU A 126 30.28 2.16 18.88
N ILE A 127 29.42 2.15 19.90
CA ILE A 127 29.59 1.34 21.11
C ILE A 127 29.69 -0.15 20.74
N MET A 128 28.81 -0.62 19.85
CA MET A 128 28.79 -2.01 19.40
C MET A 128 30.08 -2.39 18.64
N LEU A 129 30.54 -1.56 17.70
CA LEU A 129 31.80 -1.79 16.98
C LEU A 129 33.03 -1.78 17.90
N LEU A 130 33.07 -0.88 18.89
CA LEU A 130 34.15 -0.82 19.88
C LEU A 130 34.19 -2.08 20.75
N LEU A 131 33.03 -2.58 21.21
CA LEU A 131 32.94 -3.84 21.94
C LEU A 131 33.36 -5.03 21.09
N GLU A 132 32.98 -5.05 19.81
CA GLU A 132 33.37 -6.11 18.87
C GLU A 132 34.90 -6.24 18.73
N THR A 133 35.67 -5.15 18.86
CA THR A 133 37.16 -5.24 18.87
C THR A 133 37.72 -6.11 20.00
N LYS A 134 36.94 -6.36 21.07
CA LYS A 134 37.32 -7.15 22.24
C LYS A 134 36.62 -8.52 22.26
N ILE A 135 35.32 -8.55 21.98
CA ILE A 135 34.45 -9.73 22.07
C ILE A 135 33.49 -9.70 20.88
N TYR A 136 33.63 -10.67 19.97
CA TYR A 136 32.83 -10.79 18.77
C TYR A 136 31.86 -11.97 18.83
N ILE A 137 30.69 -11.79 18.23
CA ILE A 137 29.63 -12.80 18.12
C ILE A 137 29.20 -12.94 16.64
N THR A 138 29.17 -14.18 16.16
CA THR A 138 28.74 -14.53 14.79
C THR A 138 27.23 -14.43 14.60
N GLU A 139 26.47 -14.81 15.63
CA GLU A 139 25.01 -14.68 15.69
C GLU A 139 24.54 -13.24 15.41
N LEU A 140 23.34 -13.08 14.85
CA LEU A 140 22.72 -11.79 14.51
C LEU A 140 23.49 -10.89 13.52
N ARG A 141 24.65 -11.29 12.98
CA ARG A 141 25.47 -10.45 12.08
C ARG A 141 24.71 -9.97 10.83
N TRP A 142 23.88 -10.82 10.24
CA TRP A 142 23.10 -10.49 9.06
C TRP A 142 21.96 -9.51 9.35
N TYR A 143 21.36 -9.52 10.54
CA TYR A 143 20.28 -8.59 10.90
C TYR A 143 20.75 -7.14 10.86
N ILE A 144 21.94 -6.82 11.39
CA ILE A 144 22.49 -5.46 11.30
C ILE A 144 22.74 -5.07 9.85
N ARG A 145 23.20 -5.99 8.98
CA ARG A 145 23.39 -5.70 7.55
C ARG A 145 22.08 -5.35 6.86
N PHE A 146 21.03 -6.14 7.10
CA PHE A 146 19.71 -5.85 6.54
C PHE A 146 19.16 -4.51 7.03
N VAL A 147 19.34 -4.18 8.32
CA VAL A 147 18.88 -2.88 8.85
C VAL A 147 19.72 -1.70 8.35
N VAL A 148 21.04 -1.86 8.15
CA VAL A 148 21.87 -0.81 7.51
C VAL A 148 21.49 -0.63 6.04
N ILE A 149 21.18 -1.69 5.29
CA ILE A 149 20.62 -1.57 3.94
C ILE A 149 19.27 -0.82 3.97
N TYR A 150 18.41 -1.12 4.95
CA TYR A 150 17.11 -0.46 5.10
C TYR A 150 17.24 1.04 5.39
N VAL A 151 18.17 1.43 6.27
CA VAL A 151 18.55 2.85 6.48
C VAL A 151 19.00 3.51 5.18
N LEU A 152 19.92 2.88 4.42
CA LEU A 152 20.36 3.42 3.13
C LEU A 152 19.23 3.58 2.10
N VAL A 153 18.20 2.73 2.14
CA VAL A 153 16.99 2.88 1.29
C VAL A 153 16.15 4.07 1.75
N GLY A 154 16.03 4.30 3.06
CA GLY A 154 15.35 5.49 3.60
C GLY A 154 16.06 6.79 3.21
N GLU A 155 17.38 6.83 3.34
CA GLU A 155 18.21 7.96 2.91
C GLU A 155 18.15 8.20 1.40
N ALA A 156 18.16 7.14 0.59
CA ALA A 156 17.98 7.27 -0.86
C ALA A 156 16.61 7.86 -1.23
N ALA A 157 15.54 7.52 -0.50
CA ALA A 157 14.22 8.11 -0.69
C ALA A 157 14.20 9.61 -0.33
N MET A 158 14.84 10.00 0.79
CA MET A 158 14.96 11.40 1.19
C MET A 158 15.85 12.21 0.23
N PHE A 159 16.99 11.66 -0.19
CA PHE A 159 17.87 12.27 -1.19
C PHE A 159 17.15 12.52 -2.53
N ASN A 160 16.32 11.58 -2.97
CA ASN A 160 15.52 11.74 -4.20
C ASN A 160 14.49 12.88 -4.08
N LEU A 161 13.98 13.16 -2.87
CA LEU A 161 13.10 14.32 -2.60
C LEU A 161 13.91 15.63 -2.51
N VAL A 162 15.12 15.62 -1.96
CA VAL A 162 15.99 16.81 -1.81
C VAL A 162 16.71 17.22 -3.10
N LEU A 163 16.98 16.28 -4.01
CA LEU A 163 17.76 16.55 -5.23
C LEU A 163 17.11 17.56 -6.21
N PRO A 164 15.78 17.54 -6.48
CA PRO A 164 15.13 18.52 -7.36
C PRO A 164 15.16 19.95 -6.81
N VAL A 165 15.01 20.11 -5.50
CA VAL A 165 14.97 21.43 -4.82
C VAL A 165 16.34 22.04 -4.58
N ARG A 166 17.44 21.40 -5.01
CA ARG A 166 18.83 21.82 -4.74
C ARG A 166 19.15 23.29 -5.06
N HIS A 167 18.41 23.92 -5.98
CA HIS A 167 18.61 25.33 -6.37
C HIS A 167 18.11 26.33 -5.32
N TYR A 168 17.22 25.91 -4.40
CA TYR A 168 16.68 26.79 -3.36
C TYR A 168 17.62 26.98 -2.16
N TYR A 169 18.66 26.15 -2.00
CA TYR A 169 19.65 26.32 -0.93
C TYR A 169 20.51 27.58 -1.16
N SER A 170 20.29 28.60 -0.33
CA SER A 170 21.02 29.89 -0.41
C SER A 170 22.52 29.78 -0.17
N SER A 171 22.97 28.73 0.54
CA SER A 171 24.38 28.40 0.73
C SER A 171 24.65 26.97 0.25
N SER A 172 25.40 26.84 -0.84
CA SER A 172 25.69 25.54 -1.46
C SER A 172 26.42 24.57 -0.51
N SER A 173 27.10 25.10 0.52
CA SER A 173 27.77 24.31 1.56
C SER A 173 26.83 23.35 2.30
N ILE A 174 25.58 23.75 2.58
CA ILE A 174 24.60 22.92 3.30
C ILE A 174 24.28 21.65 2.49
N PHE A 175 24.01 21.82 1.19
CA PHE A 175 23.75 20.70 0.29
C PHE A 175 24.98 19.79 0.11
N TYR A 176 26.19 20.35 0.05
CA TYR A 176 27.42 19.55 -0.01
C TYR A 176 27.70 18.77 1.28
N LEU A 177 27.42 19.33 2.45
CA LEU A 177 27.54 18.63 3.74
C LEU A 177 26.59 17.42 3.78
N TYR A 178 25.32 17.61 3.40
CA TYR A 178 24.33 16.53 3.26
C TYR A 178 24.75 15.44 2.25
N CYS A 179 25.30 15.84 1.09
CA CYS A 179 25.86 14.86 0.15
C CYS A 179 27.05 14.08 0.74
N SER A 180 27.91 14.73 1.52
CA SER A 180 29.07 14.08 2.14
C SER A 180 28.68 13.04 3.20
N GLU A 181 27.58 13.29 3.91
CA GLU A 181 26.98 12.36 4.88
C GLU A 181 26.48 11.09 4.21
N ILE A 182 25.60 11.22 3.20
CA ILE A 182 25.08 10.07 2.44
C ILE A 182 26.22 9.26 1.81
N ILE A 183 27.25 9.92 1.28
CA ILE A 183 28.43 9.24 0.74
C ILE A 183 29.17 8.47 1.84
N CYS A 184 29.36 9.06 3.03
CA CYS A 184 29.99 8.40 4.17
C CYS A 184 29.20 7.18 4.65
N GLN A 185 27.87 7.30 4.77
CA GLN A 185 26.95 6.23 5.13
C GLN A 185 26.94 5.10 4.08
N CYS A 186 26.94 5.44 2.78
CA CYS A 186 27.03 4.47 1.69
C CYS A 186 28.35 3.69 1.73
N ILE A 187 29.50 4.38 1.94
CA ILE A 187 30.81 3.75 2.10
C ILE A 187 30.81 2.82 3.32
N PHE A 188 30.27 3.27 4.45
CA PHE A 188 30.12 2.45 5.65
C PHE A 188 29.29 1.18 5.38
N GLY A 189 28.14 1.29 4.73
CA GLY A 189 27.27 0.17 4.41
C GLY A 189 27.91 -0.84 3.46
N ILE A 190 28.58 -0.38 2.39
CA ILE A 190 29.30 -1.24 1.45
C ILE A 190 30.43 -2.00 2.16
N LEU A 191 31.23 -1.31 2.97
CA LEU A 191 32.31 -1.94 3.74
C LEU A 191 31.75 -2.99 4.71
N MET A 192 30.71 -2.66 5.49
CA MET A 192 30.13 -3.57 6.48
C MET A 192 29.45 -4.80 5.85
N LEU A 193 28.88 -4.64 4.64
CA LEU A 193 28.29 -5.74 3.87
C LEU A 193 29.35 -6.74 3.38
N VAL A 194 30.46 -6.24 2.82
CA VAL A 194 31.57 -7.06 2.29
C VAL A 194 32.42 -7.66 3.42
N TYR A 195 32.47 -7.03 4.59
CA TYR A 195 33.35 -7.45 5.69
C TYR A 195 33.06 -8.87 6.20
N LEU A 196 34.00 -9.79 6.07
CA LEU A 196 33.99 -11.08 6.78
C LEU A 196 35.21 -11.13 7.72
N PRO A 197 35.05 -10.91 9.03
CA PRO A 197 36.17 -10.96 9.97
C PRO A 197 36.75 -12.37 10.06
N SER A 198 38.08 -12.47 10.15
CA SER A 198 38.76 -13.68 10.61
C SER A 198 38.74 -13.72 12.13
N LEU A 199 38.31 -14.87 12.67
CA LEU A 199 37.96 -15.05 14.07
C LEU A 199 38.87 -16.10 14.69
N ASP A 200 39.49 -15.73 15.81
CA ASP A 200 40.23 -16.65 16.68
C ASP A 200 39.35 -17.01 17.89
N PRO A 201 39.38 -18.26 18.38
CA PRO A 201 38.59 -18.66 19.55
C PRO A 201 39.03 -17.90 20.81
N TYR A 202 38.06 -17.48 21.63
CA TYR A 202 38.36 -16.71 22.85
C TYR A 202 38.95 -17.62 23.93
N LEU A 203 40.19 -17.32 24.36
CA LEU A 203 40.94 -18.15 25.28
C LEU A 203 40.22 -18.28 26.64
N GLY A 204 40.01 -19.50 27.12
CA GLY A 204 39.40 -19.79 28.42
C GLY A 204 37.86 -19.78 28.46
N TYR A 205 37.17 -19.65 27.33
CA TYR A 205 35.71 -19.77 27.25
C TYR A 205 35.29 -21.10 26.61
N THR A 206 34.86 -22.06 27.42
CA THR A 206 34.06 -23.20 26.97
C THR A 206 32.58 -22.85 27.10
N PRO A 207 31.77 -22.92 26.02
CA PRO A 207 30.33 -22.78 26.16
C PRO A 207 29.78 -23.92 27.02
N ILE A 208 28.74 -23.66 27.81
CA ILE A 208 27.95 -24.72 28.44
C ILE A 208 27.26 -25.47 27.30
N ARG A 209 27.87 -26.59 26.90
CA ARG A 209 27.42 -27.41 25.79
C ARG A 209 26.28 -28.29 26.29
N SER A 210 25.04 -27.93 25.97
CA SER A 210 23.83 -28.69 26.28
C SER A 210 23.79 -30.10 25.64
N GLU A 211 24.78 -30.42 24.80
CA GLU A 211 24.83 -31.59 23.92
C GLU A 211 26.25 -32.20 23.90
N VAL A 212 26.68 -32.75 25.04
CA VAL A 212 27.59 -33.92 25.11
C VAL A 212 27.21 -34.77 26.32
N LEU A 213 26.37 -35.77 26.10
CA LEU A 213 26.47 -37.12 26.66
C LEU A 213 25.24 -37.93 26.18
N VAL A 214 25.04 -37.95 24.87
CA VAL A 214 24.57 -39.18 24.23
C VAL A 214 25.85 -39.91 23.84
N ASP A 215 26.11 -41.01 24.54
CA ASP A 215 27.15 -41.98 24.25
C ASP A 215 26.97 -42.52 22.82
N ASN A 216 27.95 -43.28 22.32
CA ASN A 216 28.05 -43.82 20.97
C ASN A 216 26.78 -44.56 20.49
N THR A 217 25.77 -43.82 20.04
CA THR A 217 24.74 -44.33 19.16
C THR A 217 25.33 -44.29 17.76
N ASP A 218 25.84 -45.44 17.31
CA ASP A 218 25.84 -45.72 15.88
C ASP A 218 24.44 -45.36 15.35
N TYR A 219 24.38 -44.59 14.27
CA TYR A 219 23.12 -44.26 13.63
C TYR A 219 22.55 -45.55 13.04
N GLU A 220 21.74 -46.26 13.81
CA GLU A 220 20.91 -47.32 13.27
C GLU A 220 19.93 -46.68 12.28
N PRO A 221 20.02 -46.97 10.97
CA PRO A 221 19.05 -46.47 10.02
C PRO A 221 17.67 -47.00 10.44
N LEU A 222 16.70 -46.08 10.56
CA LEU A 222 15.34 -46.37 11.03
C LEU A 222 14.81 -47.69 10.46
N ALA A 223 14.65 -48.68 11.33
CA ALA A 223 14.24 -50.03 10.98
C ALA A 223 12.72 -50.08 10.71
N GLY A 224 12.27 -49.41 9.65
CA GLY A 224 10.85 -49.22 9.39
C GLY A 224 10.52 -48.49 8.09
N GLY A 225 10.76 -49.12 6.94
CA GLY A 225 10.16 -48.69 5.67
C GLY A 225 10.99 -48.94 4.41
N GLU A 226 10.69 -50.01 3.67
CA GLU A 226 11.24 -50.24 2.31
C GLU A 226 10.66 -49.26 1.25
N GLN A 227 9.86 -48.27 1.66
CA GLN A 227 9.14 -47.37 0.77
C GLN A 227 10.03 -46.20 0.32
N ILE A 228 10.54 -46.34 -0.91
CA ILE A 228 11.19 -45.28 -1.68
C ILE A 228 10.22 -44.11 -1.89
N CYS A 229 10.69 -42.86 -1.81
CA CYS A 229 9.93 -41.65 -2.13
C CYS A 229 9.04 -41.80 -3.39
N PRO A 230 7.70 -41.60 -3.27
CA PRO A 230 6.78 -41.70 -4.40
C PRO A 230 7.07 -40.72 -5.54
N GLU A 231 7.79 -39.62 -5.29
CA GLU A 231 8.27 -38.68 -6.31
C GLU A 231 8.93 -39.40 -7.50
N ARG A 232 9.77 -40.41 -7.23
CA ARG A 232 10.53 -41.16 -8.24
C ARG A 232 9.65 -41.89 -9.26
N HIS A 233 8.44 -42.25 -8.86
CA HIS A 233 7.46 -42.98 -9.67
C HIS A 233 6.22 -42.11 -10.01
N ALA A 234 6.28 -40.80 -9.71
CA ALA A 234 5.18 -39.89 -9.96
C ALA A 234 5.04 -39.54 -11.45
N ASN A 235 3.81 -39.59 -11.97
CA ASN A 235 3.49 -39.05 -13.29
C ASN A 235 3.80 -37.54 -13.34
N ILE A 236 4.13 -37.00 -14.52
CA ILE A 236 4.53 -35.58 -14.71
C ILE A 236 3.55 -34.60 -14.04
N PHE A 237 2.24 -34.80 -14.18
CA PHE A 237 1.24 -33.97 -13.49
C PHE A 237 1.29 -34.09 -11.96
N SER A 238 1.48 -35.29 -11.43
CA SER A 238 1.64 -35.52 -10.00
C SER A 238 2.92 -34.89 -9.45
N TRP A 239 3.98 -34.87 -10.26
CA TRP A 239 5.26 -34.23 -9.94
C TRP A 239 5.13 -32.69 -9.93
N ILE A 240 4.57 -32.09 -10.99
CA ILE A 240 4.37 -30.62 -11.09
C ILE A 240 3.45 -30.08 -9.99
N PHE A 241 2.34 -30.77 -9.69
CA PHE A 241 1.37 -30.34 -8.69
C PHE A 241 1.68 -30.87 -7.27
N PHE A 242 2.84 -31.51 -7.05
CA PHE A 242 3.23 -32.14 -5.78
C PHE A 242 2.20 -33.12 -5.19
N SER A 243 1.30 -33.66 -6.03
CA SER A 243 0.18 -34.52 -5.61
C SER A 243 0.64 -35.83 -4.95
N TRP A 244 1.89 -36.23 -5.18
CA TRP A 244 2.50 -37.39 -4.54
C TRP A 244 2.72 -37.22 -3.02
N MET A 245 2.75 -35.99 -2.50
CA MET A 245 2.83 -35.73 -1.04
C MET A 245 1.48 -35.81 -0.32
N THR A 246 0.37 -35.69 -1.06
CA THR A 246 -1.01 -35.70 -0.53
C THR A 246 -1.31 -36.83 0.49
N PRO A 247 -0.96 -38.11 0.26
CA PRO A 247 -1.26 -39.17 1.23
C PRO A 247 -0.59 -38.95 2.59
N LEU A 248 0.67 -38.49 2.62
CA LEU A 248 1.39 -38.19 3.86
C LEU A 248 0.77 -36.99 4.60
N MET A 249 0.31 -35.98 3.86
CA MET A 249 -0.41 -34.84 4.45
C MET A 249 -1.77 -35.24 5.05
N GLN A 250 -2.52 -36.13 4.38
CA GLN A 250 -3.79 -36.67 4.90
C GLN A 250 -3.57 -37.55 6.15
N GLN A 251 -2.48 -38.31 6.16
CA GLN A 251 -2.07 -39.11 7.32
C GLN A 251 -1.69 -38.20 8.50
N GLY A 252 -0.89 -37.16 8.28
CA GLY A 252 -0.54 -36.14 9.28
C GLY A 252 -1.72 -35.32 9.81
N TYR A 253 -2.77 -35.13 9.01
CA TYR A 253 -4.05 -34.54 9.46
C TYR A 253 -4.82 -35.49 10.39
N SER A 254 -4.74 -36.80 10.14
CA SER A 254 -5.50 -37.83 10.86
C SER A 254 -4.82 -38.31 12.14
N ARG A 255 -3.48 -38.36 12.15
CA ARG A 255 -2.65 -38.74 13.31
C ARG A 255 -1.30 -38.00 13.27
N PRO A 256 -0.63 -37.77 14.42
CA PRO A 256 0.77 -37.36 14.43
C PRO A 256 1.65 -38.33 13.62
N ILE A 257 2.53 -37.79 12.78
CA ILE A 257 3.47 -38.56 11.96
C ILE A 257 4.55 -39.14 12.87
N ILE A 258 4.91 -40.41 12.63
CA ILE A 258 5.98 -41.14 13.32
C ILE A 258 7.10 -41.40 12.32
N ASP A 259 8.34 -41.57 12.77
CA ASP A 259 9.52 -41.76 11.90
C ASP A 259 9.36 -42.86 10.83
N ASN A 260 8.67 -43.96 11.17
CA ASN A 260 8.36 -45.08 10.26
C ASN A 260 7.30 -44.75 9.18
N ASP A 261 6.60 -43.63 9.29
CA ASP A 261 5.64 -43.14 8.28
C ASP A 261 6.32 -42.29 7.19
N ILE A 262 7.62 -41.99 7.33
CA ILE A 262 8.40 -41.14 6.44
C ILE A 262 9.11 -41.99 5.38
N TRP A 263 9.06 -41.54 4.12
CA TRP A 263 9.72 -42.25 3.02
C TRP A 263 11.24 -42.19 3.09
N LYS A 264 11.90 -43.25 2.57
CA LYS A 264 13.34 -43.23 2.39
C LYS A 264 13.72 -42.22 1.31
N LEU A 265 14.68 -41.34 1.64
CA LEU A 265 15.33 -40.42 0.71
C LEU A 265 15.79 -41.13 -0.58
N ASP A 266 15.64 -40.48 -1.72
CA ASP A 266 16.03 -41.08 -3.01
C ASP A 266 17.56 -41.11 -3.17
N ASN A 267 18.07 -42.13 -3.86
CA ASN A 267 19.49 -42.48 -3.92
C ASN A 267 20.40 -41.35 -4.44
N TRP A 268 19.84 -40.33 -5.10
CA TRP A 268 20.56 -39.19 -5.64
C TRP A 268 20.73 -38.02 -4.66
N ASP A 269 19.95 -37.97 -3.59
CA ASP A 269 20.12 -37.03 -2.47
C ASP A 269 20.82 -37.69 -1.26
N GLU A 270 21.03 -39.01 -1.27
CA GLU A 270 21.86 -39.71 -0.29
C GLU A 270 23.29 -39.15 -0.23
N THR A 271 23.80 -38.99 1.00
CA THR A 271 25.11 -38.38 1.26
C THR A 271 26.25 -39.11 0.56
N GLU A 272 26.22 -40.44 0.49
CA GLU A 272 27.25 -41.25 -0.18
C GLU A 272 27.31 -40.96 -1.69
N THR A 273 26.16 -40.86 -2.36
CA THR A 273 26.06 -40.53 -3.80
C THR A 273 26.51 -39.10 -4.08
N LEU A 274 26.09 -38.13 -3.24
CA LEU A 274 26.50 -36.73 -3.37
C LEU A 274 28.00 -36.56 -3.13
N TYR A 275 28.51 -37.16 -2.05
CA TYR A 275 29.92 -37.09 -1.66
C TYR A 275 30.84 -37.76 -2.69
N SER A 276 30.52 -38.97 -3.15
CA SER A 276 31.34 -39.68 -4.16
C SER A 276 31.38 -38.93 -5.50
N ARG A 277 30.25 -38.35 -5.94
CA ARG A 277 30.20 -37.49 -7.14
C ARG A 277 31.04 -36.22 -6.97
N PHE A 278 30.88 -35.52 -5.84
CA PHE A 278 31.66 -34.31 -5.54
C PHE A 278 33.16 -34.62 -5.45
N GLN A 279 33.54 -35.68 -4.73
CA GLN A 279 34.94 -36.07 -4.54
C GLN A 279 35.61 -36.44 -5.86
N LYS A 280 34.89 -37.10 -6.78
CA LYS A 280 35.36 -37.33 -8.15
C LYS A 280 35.66 -36.00 -8.86
N CYS A 281 34.67 -35.10 -8.93
CA CYS A 281 34.84 -33.79 -9.56
C CYS A 281 35.94 -32.94 -8.90
N TRP A 282 36.15 -33.08 -7.58
CA TRP A 282 37.22 -32.40 -6.85
C TRP A 282 38.61 -32.97 -7.17
N ASN A 283 38.74 -34.30 -7.28
CA ASN A 283 39.99 -34.93 -7.70
C ASN A 283 40.37 -34.54 -9.14
N ASP A 284 39.40 -34.49 -10.06
CA ASP A 284 39.59 -34.01 -11.44
C ASP A 284 39.96 -32.50 -11.49
N GLU A 285 39.50 -31.73 -10.50
CA GLU A 285 39.78 -30.29 -10.36
C GLU A 285 41.17 -30.03 -9.77
N LEU A 286 41.65 -30.85 -8.83
CA LEU A 286 42.98 -30.77 -8.20
C LEU A 286 44.14 -30.96 -9.20
N GLN A 287 43.92 -31.63 -10.32
CA GLN A 287 44.93 -31.80 -11.38
C GLN A 287 45.16 -30.52 -12.20
N LYS A 288 44.35 -29.47 -12.01
CA LYS A 288 44.45 -28.21 -12.78
C LYS A 288 45.36 -27.20 -12.07
N PRO A 289 46.09 -26.33 -12.80
CA PRO A 289 47.07 -25.41 -12.21
C PRO A 289 46.48 -24.34 -11.25
N LYS A 290 45.15 -24.18 -11.23
CA LYS A 290 44.41 -23.36 -10.26
C LYS A 290 43.10 -24.10 -9.90
N PRO A 291 43.08 -24.91 -8.83
CA PRO A 291 41.90 -25.66 -8.40
C PRO A 291 40.92 -24.73 -7.67
N TRP A 292 39.68 -24.66 -8.15
CA TRP A 292 38.64 -23.76 -7.63
C TRP A 292 37.43 -24.56 -7.14
N LEU A 293 37.13 -24.48 -5.84
CA LEU A 293 36.04 -25.23 -5.20
C LEU A 293 34.68 -25.01 -5.90
N LEU A 294 34.38 -23.76 -6.28
CA LEU A 294 33.14 -23.43 -7.00
C LEU A 294 33.04 -24.14 -8.35
N ARG A 295 34.16 -24.42 -9.04
CA ARG A 295 34.16 -25.14 -10.32
C ARG A 295 33.84 -26.62 -10.12
N ALA A 296 34.41 -27.27 -9.09
CA ALA A 296 34.05 -28.65 -8.74
C ALA A 296 32.60 -28.79 -8.23
N LEU A 297 32.12 -27.82 -7.44
CA LEU A 297 30.74 -27.78 -6.95
C LEU A 297 29.74 -27.58 -8.09
N HIS A 298 30.04 -26.65 -9.01
CA HIS A 298 29.25 -26.46 -10.22
C HIS A 298 29.27 -27.69 -11.14
N SER A 299 30.41 -28.37 -11.31
CA SER A 299 30.48 -29.60 -12.11
C SER A 299 29.71 -30.78 -11.51
N SER A 300 29.55 -30.85 -10.19
CA SER A 300 28.85 -31.95 -9.50
C SER A 300 27.35 -31.72 -9.30
N LEU A 301 26.92 -30.48 -9.03
CA LEU A 301 25.51 -30.13 -8.71
C LEU A 301 24.86 -29.17 -9.70
N GLY A 302 25.65 -28.50 -10.56
CA GLY A 302 25.22 -27.34 -11.33
C GLY A 302 24.08 -27.58 -12.30
N GLY A 303 23.92 -28.78 -12.86
CA GLY A 303 22.84 -29.08 -13.83
C GLY A 303 21.44 -28.81 -13.27
N ARG A 304 21.19 -29.21 -12.01
CA ARG A 304 19.92 -28.93 -11.31
C ARG A 304 19.79 -27.45 -10.93
N PHE A 305 20.88 -26.85 -10.46
CA PHE A 305 20.92 -25.44 -10.08
C PHE A 305 20.58 -24.51 -11.26
N TRP A 306 21.16 -24.76 -12.44
CA TRP A 306 20.88 -24.01 -13.66
C TRP A 306 19.48 -24.25 -14.22
N LEU A 307 18.92 -25.45 -14.07
CA LEU A 307 17.52 -25.71 -14.40
C LEU A 307 16.59 -24.84 -13.53
N GLY A 308 16.84 -24.78 -12.22
CA GLY A 308 16.13 -23.86 -11.31
C GLY A 308 16.33 -22.38 -11.69
N GLY A 309 17.55 -22.00 -12.07
CA GLY A 309 17.87 -20.65 -12.57
C GLY A 309 17.09 -20.26 -13.83
N PHE A 310 16.94 -21.19 -14.78
CA PHE A 310 16.13 -20.98 -15.99
C PHE A 310 14.66 -20.72 -15.64
N PHE A 311 14.06 -21.53 -14.75
CA PHE A 311 12.69 -21.29 -14.28
C PHE A 311 12.55 -19.97 -13.50
N LYS A 312 13.57 -19.56 -12.72
CA LYS A 312 13.57 -18.27 -12.03
C LYS A 312 13.59 -17.09 -13.00
N ILE A 313 14.40 -17.14 -14.06
CA ILE A 313 14.42 -16.12 -15.11
C ILE A 313 13.06 -16.04 -15.82
N GLY A 314 12.43 -17.19 -16.12
CA GLY A 314 11.09 -17.24 -16.69
C GLY A 314 10.02 -16.63 -15.78
N ASN A 315 10.06 -16.93 -14.48
CA ASN A 315 9.22 -16.29 -13.47
C ASN A 315 9.42 -14.77 -13.44
N ASP A 316 10.67 -14.30 -13.41
CA ASP A 316 10.97 -12.88 -13.27
C ASP A 316 10.56 -12.10 -14.53
N ALA A 317 10.73 -12.68 -15.72
CA ALA A 317 10.16 -12.15 -16.96
C ALA A 317 8.62 -12.08 -16.90
N SER A 318 7.95 -13.10 -16.36
CA SER A 318 6.49 -13.13 -16.24
C SER A 318 5.94 -12.05 -15.29
N GLN A 319 6.70 -11.61 -14.28
CA GLN A 319 6.28 -10.55 -13.36
C GLN A 319 6.11 -9.19 -14.06
N PHE A 320 6.82 -8.93 -15.15
CA PHE A 320 6.63 -7.72 -15.97
C PHE A 320 5.38 -7.76 -16.85
N VAL A 321 4.82 -8.95 -17.12
CA VAL A 321 3.60 -9.09 -17.94
C VAL A 321 2.40 -8.43 -17.24
N GLY A 322 2.29 -8.55 -15.92
CA GLY A 322 1.20 -7.92 -15.15
C GLY A 322 1.14 -6.39 -15.34
N PRO A 323 2.20 -5.64 -15.00
CA PRO A 323 2.26 -4.19 -15.23
C PRO A 323 2.11 -3.79 -16.70
N THR A 324 2.67 -4.56 -17.65
CA THR A 324 2.59 -4.25 -19.09
C THR A 324 1.17 -4.45 -19.64
N VAL A 325 0.49 -5.52 -19.24
CA VAL A 325 -0.93 -5.74 -19.59
C VAL A 325 -1.81 -4.69 -18.92
N LEU A 326 -1.51 -4.29 -17.67
CA LEU A 326 -2.22 -3.23 -16.98
C LEU A 326 -2.01 -1.87 -17.66
N SER A 327 -0.78 -1.51 -18.05
CA SER A 327 -0.51 -0.24 -18.74
C SER A 327 -1.17 -0.19 -20.11
N LEU A 328 -1.18 -1.30 -20.86
CA LEU A 328 -1.88 -1.39 -22.14
C LEU A 328 -3.42 -1.34 -21.96
N LEU A 329 -3.95 -1.94 -20.89
CA LEU A 329 -5.38 -1.84 -20.56
C LEU A 329 -5.74 -0.41 -20.14
N LEU A 330 -4.86 0.26 -19.39
CA LEU A 330 -5.00 1.67 -19.04
C LEU A 330 -4.95 2.56 -20.28
N GLU A 331 -3.98 2.39 -21.19
CA GLU A 331 -3.90 3.08 -22.48
C GLU A 331 -5.17 2.85 -23.33
N ILE A 332 -5.67 1.61 -23.36
CA ILE A 332 -6.95 1.28 -24.03
C ILE A 332 -8.14 1.99 -23.36
N SER A 333 -8.11 2.24 -22.06
CA SER A 333 -9.14 3.02 -21.33
C SER A 333 -8.92 4.54 -21.36
N GLU A 334 -7.70 4.99 -21.64
CA GLU A 334 -7.31 6.40 -21.77
C GLU A 334 -7.72 6.96 -23.15
N PHE A 335 -8.08 6.08 -24.08
CA PHE A 335 -8.94 6.37 -25.24
C PHE A 335 -10.40 6.74 -24.88
N ASP A 336 -10.69 7.32 -23.71
CA ASP A 336 -12.05 7.78 -23.36
C ASP A 336 -12.12 9.28 -23.02
N THR A 337 -11.91 10.09 -24.05
CA THR A 337 -12.99 11.01 -24.47
C THR A 337 -13.07 11.01 -26.01
N PRO A 338 -14.26 11.19 -26.61
CA PRO A 338 -14.38 11.27 -28.07
C PRO A 338 -13.59 12.45 -28.65
N GLU A 339 -13.36 13.52 -27.88
CA GLU A 339 -12.57 14.70 -28.26
C GLU A 339 -11.11 14.33 -28.60
N ASN A 340 -10.42 13.61 -27.71
CA ASN A 340 -9.02 13.20 -27.92
C ASN A 340 -8.87 12.13 -29.01
N LEU A 341 -9.89 11.29 -29.20
CA LEU A 341 -9.93 10.29 -30.28
C LEU A 341 -10.12 10.89 -31.66
N VAL A 342 -10.87 11.99 -31.77
CA VAL A 342 -11.22 12.64 -33.02
C VAL A 342 -10.15 13.65 -33.47
N SER A 343 -9.43 14.27 -32.52
CA SER A 343 -8.35 15.21 -32.80
C SER A 343 -7.07 14.55 -33.35
N ASN A 344 -6.78 13.30 -32.96
CA ASN A 344 -5.68 12.52 -33.53
C ASN A 344 -6.10 11.81 -34.83
N GLU A 345 -5.64 12.31 -35.98
CA GLU A 345 -5.98 11.75 -37.30
C GLU A 345 -5.39 10.36 -37.56
N GLU A 346 -4.36 9.94 -36.81
CA GLU A 346 -3.81 8.59 -36.93
C GLU A 346 -4.66 7.54 -36.20
N SER A 347 -5.59 7.95 -35.33
CA SER A 347 -6.40 7.04 -34.52
C SER A 347 -7.32 6.15 -35.37
N ALA A 348 -7.55 4.93 -34.92
CA ALA A 348 -8.50 4.01 -35.56
C ALA A 348 -9.93 4.59 -35.57
N PHE A 349 -10.30 5.36 -34.54
CA PHE A 349 -11.59 6.02 -34.44
C PHE A 349 -11.75 7.15 -35.47
N SER A 350 -10.74 8.02 -35.63
CA SER A 350 -10.77 9.10 -36.63
C SER A 350 -10.84 8.54 -38.06
N LYS A 351 -10.09 7.47 -38.35
CA LYS A 351 -10.16 6.75 -39.64
C LYS A 351 -11.53 6.10 -39.87
N MET A 352 -12.15 5.53 -38.83
CA MET A 352 -13.52 5.00 -38.91
C MET A 352 -14.55 6.11 -39.15
N VAL A 353 -14.47 7.25 -38.45
CA VAL A 353 -15.33 8.42 -38.65
C VAL A 353 -15.19 8.95 -40.08
N GLN A 354 -13.96 9.10 -40.60
CA GLN A 354 -13.70 9.53 -41.98
C GLN A 354 -14.28 8.56 -43.03
N SER A 355 -14.30 7.25 -42.74
CA SER A 355 -14.90 6.24 -43.64
C SER A 355 -16.42 6.38 -43.83
N THR A 356 -17.11 7.14 -42.95
CA THR A 356 -18.56 7.41 -43.07
C THR A 356 -18.92 8.47 -44.13
N GLY A 357 -17.90 9.03 -44.81
CA GLY A 357 -18.03 10.08 -45.82
C GLY A 357 -17.77 11.48 -45.25
N PRO A 358 -17.27 12.43 -46.07
CA PRO A 358 -16.71 13.69 -45.58
C PRO A 358 -17.72 14.52 -44.76
N SER A 359 -18.96 14.66 -45.24
CA SER A 359 -20.00 15.45 -44.55
C SER A 359 -20.44 14.85 -43.21
N ASN A 360 -20.48 13.51 -43.10
CA ASN A 360 -20.81 12.83 -41.85
C ASN A 360 -19.63 12.91 -40.86
N ALA A 361 -18.40 12.76 -41.36
CA ALA A 361 -17.19 12.91 -40.58
C ALA A 361 -17.03 14.32 -40.00
N GLU A 362 -17.34 15.36 -40.78
CA GLU A 362 -17.28 16.77 -40.38
C GLU A 362 -18.38 17.13 -39.36
N TYR A 363 -19.59 16.59 -39.53
CA TYR A 363 -20.67 16.71 -38.54
C TYR A 363 -20.32 16.05 -37.19
N LEU A 364 -19.77 14.83 -37.23
CA LEU A 364 -19.30 14.14 -36.03
C LEU A 364 -18.09 14.82 -35.39
N LYS A 365 -17.16 15.38 -36.19
CA LYS A 365 -16.04 16.21 -35.70
C LYS A 365 -16.53 17.46 -34.98
N SER A 366 -17.53 18.17 -35.51
CA SER A 366 -18.05 19.42 -34.92
C SER A 366 -18.90 19.21 -33.66
N LEU A 367 -19.70 18.14 -33.59
CA LEU A 367 -20.42 17.74 -32.36
C LEU A 367 -19.49 17.47 -31.18
N VAL A 368 -18.30 16.97 -31.47
CA VAL A 368 -17.30 16.56 -30.48
C VAL A 368 -16.42 17.75 -30.08
N LEU A 369 -15.82 18.44 -31.04
CA LEU A 369 -14.90 19.57 -30.76
C LEU A 369 -15.64 20.85 -30.31
N GLY A 370 -16.90 21.04 -30.70
CA GLY A 370 -17.72 22.21 -30.34
C GLY A 370 -18.06 22.33 -28.85
N ASN A 371 -17.85 21.27 -28.06
CA ASN A 371 -18.11 21.25 -26.62
C ASN A 371 -16.91 21.71 -25.75
N GLY A 372 -15.72 21.91 -26.33
CA GLY A 372 -14.49 22.18 -25.57
C GLY A 372 -14.53 23.46 -24.72
N GLU A 373 -15.14 24.54 -25.21
CA GLU A 373 -15.25 25.80 -24.48
C GLU A 373 -16.21 25.71 -23.26
N GLU A 374 -17.25 24.87 -23.31
CA GLU A 374 -18.06 24.56 -22.13
C GLU A 374 -17.36 23.59 -21.16
N ARG A 375 -16.39 22.80 -21.65
CA ARG A 375 -15.69 21.77 -20.87
C ARG A 375 -14.56 22.34 -20.00
N LEU A 376 -13.80 23.32 -20.49
CA LEU A 376 -12.81 24.05 -19.68
C LEU A 376 -13.45 24.75 -18.47
N ARG A 377 -14.67 25.28 -18.61
CA ARG A 377 -15.47 25.84 -17.51
C ARG A 377 -16.00 24.79 -16.52
N LYS A 378 -15.80 23.51 -16.81
CA LYS A 378 -16.26 22.35 -16.04
C LYS A 378 -15.13 21.74 -15.22
N GLU A 379 -13.93 21.63 -15.78
CA GLU A 379 -12.72 21.15 -15.09
C GLU A 379 -12.30 22.07 -13.94
N GLU A 380 -12.41 23.39 -14.13
CA GLU A 380 -12.17 24.39 -13.06
C GLU A 380 -13.17 24.25 -11.89
N ASN A 381 -14.34 23.65 -12.14
CA ASN A 381 -15.35 23.34 -11.12
C ASN A 381 -15.20 21.93 -10.49
N GLU A 382 -14.60 20.95 -11.18
CA GLU A 382 -14.40 19.60 -10.63
C GLU A 382 -13.31 19.54 -9.54
N LEU A 383 -12.29 20.40 -9.60
CA LEU A 383 -11.28 20.50 -8.54
C LEU A 383 -11.89 20.93 -7.19
N GLN A 384 -12.94 21.77 -7.22
CA GLN A 384 -13.73 22.12 -6.02
C GLN A 384 -14.67 20.98 -5.55
N ASP A 385 -15.05 20.03 -6.42
CA ASP A 385 -16.12 19.08 -6.14
C ASP A 385 -15.64 17.86 -5.34
N THR A 386 -14.34 17.53 -5.38
CA THR A 386 -13.77 16.47 -4.54
C THR A 386 -13.85 16.79 -3.04
N GLN A 387 -13.78 18.07 -2.67
CA GLN A 387 -13.98 18.53 -1.29
C GLN A 387 -15.47 18.58 -0.88
N ARG A 388 -16.40 18.55 -1.85
CA ARG A 388 -17.86 18.49 -1.64
C ARG A 388 -18.40 17.07 -1.48
N LYS A 389 -17.64 16.02 -1.81
CA LYS A 389 -18.10 14.60 -1.72
C LYS A 389 -18.51 14.17 -0.30
N TRP A 390 -18.05 14.83 0.76
CA TRP A 390 -18.51 14.57 2.14
C TRP A 390 -19.90 15.16 2.47
N ALA A 391 -20.45 16.06 1.63
CA ALA A 391 -21.77 16.67 1.81
C ALA A 391 -22.92 15.95 1.08
N ALA A 392 -22.64 14.83 0.40
CA ALA A 392 -23.58 14.19 -0.54
C ALA A 392 -24.69 13.32 0.11
N SER A 393 -24.56 12.92 1.39
CA SER A 393 -25.53 12.04 2.06
C SER A 393 -26.91 12.68 2.24
N ASN A 394 -26.98 14.01 2.22
CA ASN A 394 -28.20 14.76 2.46
C ASN A 394 -28.94 15.19 1.18
N ARG A 395 -28.57 14.68 -0.01
CA ARG A 395 -29.21 15.00 -1.32
C ARG A 395 -30.12 13.89 -1.90
N TRP A 396 -29.86 12.62 -1.58
CA TRP A 396 -30.51 11.48 -2.25
C TRP A 396 -31.86 11.05 -1.71
N ALA A 397 -32.06 11.15 -0.40
CA ALA A 397 -33.40 11.01 0.14
C ALA A 397 -34.33 12.11 -0.39
N VAL A 398 -33.76 13.12 -1.08
CA VAL A 398 -34.38 14.39 -1.40
C VAL A 398 -34.96 14.38 -2.86
N ALA A 399 -34.24 13.86 -3.85
CA ALA A 399 -34.70 13.60 -5.24
C ALA A 399 -36.16 13.09 -5.48
N ALA A 400 -36.34 11.77 -5.37
CA ALA A 400 -37.10 11.25 -4.25
C ALA A 400 -38.52 11.85 -4.02
N GLN A 401 -38.66 13.04 -3.40
CA GLN A 401 -39.96 13.65 -3.14
C GLN A 401 -40.75 13.99 -4.39
N PHE A 402 -40.15 14.73 -5.30
CA PHE A 402 -40.91 15.39 -6.35
C PHE A 402 -41.30 14.43 -7.48
N ALA A 403 -40.68 13.26 -7.51
CA ALA A 403 -40.98 12.18 -8.44
C ALA A 403 -42.40 11.59 -8.31
N LEU A 404 -43.16 11.81 -7.21
CA LEU A 404 -44.57 11.38 -7.18
C LEU A 404 -45.52 12.28 -7.89
N ALA A 405 -45.43 13.58 -7.59
CA ALA A 405 -46.57 14.46 -7.77
C ALA A 405 -46.90 14.48 -9.27
N ALA A 406 -45.85 14.51 -10.09
CA ALA A 406 -45.88 14.23 -11.53
C ALA A 406 -46.46 12.85 -11.91
N SER A 407 -46.10 11.77 -11.20
CA SER A 407 -46.57 10.40 -11.48
C SER A 407 -48.00 10.07 -11.03
N LEU A 408 -48.65 10.95 -10.26
CA LEU A 408 -50.06 10.86 -9.84
C LEU A 408 -50.95 11.85 -10.59
N ALA A 409 -50.37 12.82 -11.29
CA ALA A 409 -51.07 13.84 -12.09
C ALA A 409 -51.26 13.44 -13.57
N SER A 410 -51.03 12.18 -13.96
CA SER A 410 -51.14 11.71 -15.35
C SER A 410 -52.59 11.46 -15.82
N SER A 411 -53.51 12.35 -15.44
CA SER A 411 -54.84 12.51 -16.03
C SER A 411 -55.39 13.88 -15.64
N HIS A 412 -55.17 14.88 -16.51
CA HIS A 412 -55.77 16.21 -16.33
C HIS A 412 -57.31 16.16 -16.50
N SER A 413 -57.81 15.11 -17.17
CA SER A 413 -59.23 14.85 -17.46
C SER A 413 -60.05 14.39 -16.26
N ASP A 414 -59.50 13.61 -15.33
CA ASP A 414 -60.27 13.04 -14.21
C ASP A 414 -60.44 14.00 -13.01
N LEU A 415 -59.77 15.16 -13.03
CA LEU A 415 -59.92 16.17 -11.97
C LEU A 415 -61.14 17.07 -12.17
N LEU A 416 -61.66 17.20 -13.40
CA LEU A 416 -62.88 17.95 -13.71
C LEU A 416 -64.16 17.14 -13.44
N SER A 417 -64.09 15.80 -13.48
CA SER A 417 -65.25 14.93 -13.21
C SER A 417 -65.59 14.77 -11.72
N LEU A 418 -64.76 15.30 -10.82
CA LEU A 418 -64.94 15.25 -9.36
C LEU A 418 -65.45 16.57 -8.74
N GLU A 419 -65.76 17.57 -9.55
CA GLU A 419 -66.32 18.86 -9.10
C GLU A 419 -67.76 18.74 -8.54
N ALA A 420 -68.38 17.56 -8.65
CA ALA A 420 -69.76 17.27 -8.24
C ALA A 420 -69.92 16.63 -6.83
N ALA A 421 -68.84 16.43 -6.06
CA ALA A 421 -68.87 15.74 -4.76
C ALA A 421 -68.68 16.70 -3.57
N GLU A 422 -69.64 17.60 -3.37
CA GLU A 422 -69.65 18.59 -2.29
C GLU A 422 -69.92 17.91 -0.92
N GLY A 423 -68.91 17.86 -0.04
CA GLY A 423 -69.12 17.41 1.35
C GLY A 423 -67.88 17.00 2.18
N ASN A 424 -66.80 16.49 1.56
CA ASN A 424 -65.70 15.91 2.33
C ASN A 424 -64.58 16.91 2.69
N ASN A 425 -64.57 17.30 3.97
CA ASN A 425 -63.63 18.25 4.60
C ASN A 425 -62.14 17.91 4.36
N ILE A 426 -61.82 16.62 4.22
CA ILE A 426 -60.46 16.13 3.92
C ILE A 426 -60.05 16.51 2.50
N LEU A 427 -60.93 16.38 1.51
CA LEU A 427 -60.62 16.67 0.11
C LEU A 427 -60.33 18.16 -0.11
N ARG A 428 -61.06 19.03 0.59
CA ARG A 428 -60.79 20.47 0.58
C ARG A 428 -59.45 20.79 1.24
N LYS A 429 -59.14 20.22 2.42
CA LYS A 429 -57.82 20.38 3.05
C LYS A 429 -56.67 19.88 2.18
N THR A 430 -56.86 18.80 1.42
CA THR A 430 -55.87 18.32 0.44
C THR A 430 -55.71 19.30 -0.72
N LYS A 431 -56.80 19.87 -1.25
CA LYS A 431 -56.75 20.93 -2.28
C LYS A 431 -56.01 22.16 -1.76
N ASP A 432 -56.36 22.64 -0.58
CA ASP A 432 -55.75 23.81 0.06
C ASP A 432 -54.24 23.56 0.29
N ALA A 433 -53.86 22.41 0.85
CA ALA A 433 -52.45 22.05 1.08
C ALA A 433 -51.64 21.92 -0.22
N VAL A 434 -52.24 21.42 -1.31
CA VAL A 434 -51.58 21.34 -2.63
C VAL A 434 -51.40 22.74 -3.24
N ILE A 435 -52.38 23.64 -3.10
CA ILE A 435 -52.27 25.03 -3.53
C ILE A 435 -51.20 25.77 -2.73
N THR A 436 -51.16 25.61 -1.41
CA THR A 436 -50.12 26.21 -0.56
C THR A 436 -48.73 25.67 -0.93
N LEU A 437 -48.57 24.35 -1.11
CA LEU A 437 -47.30 23.76 -1.54
C LEU A 437 -46.86 24.33 -2.91
N HIS A 438 -47.79 24.50 -3.84
CA HIS A 438 -47.52 25.10 -5.15
C HIS A 438 -47.08 26.57 -5.01
N SER A 439 -47.73 27.37 -4.18
CA SER A 439 -47.35 28.78 -3.94
C SER A 439 -45.99 28.94 -3.25
N VAL A 440 -45.62 28.02 -2.36
CA VAL A 440 -44.28 27.93 -1.76
C VAL A 440 -43.23 27.60 -2.84
N LEU A 441 -43.55 26.70 -3.76
CA LEU A 441 -42.65 26.31 -4.86
C LEU A 441 -42.51 27.36 -5.97
N GLU A 442 -43.53 28.21 -6.17
CA GLU A 442 -43.42 29.43 -6.97
C GLU A 442 -42.63 30.56 -6.27
N GLY A 443 -42.14 30.32 -5.05
CA GLY A 443 -41.30 31.26 -4.29
C GLY A 443 -42.06 32.39 -3.59
N LYS A 444 -43.40 32.37 -3.59
CA LYS A 444 -44.24 33.47 -3.06
C LYS A 444 -44.17 33.66 -1.55
N HIS A 445 -43.65 32.68 -0.82
CA HIS A 445 -43.47 32.71 0.64
C HIS A 445 -41.99 32.74 1.08
N ASN A 446 -41.04 32.96 0.16
CA ASN A 446 -39.60 32.82 0.46
C ASN A 446 -39.14 33.70 1.63
N THR A 447 -39.62 34.95 1.72
CA THR A 447 -39.24 35.88 2.80
C THR A 447 -39.75 35.42 4.17
N GLU A 448 -40.99 34.92 4.21
CA GLU A 448 -41.68 34.45 5.42
C GLU A 448 -41.02 33.15 5.96
N ILE A 449 -40.54 32.32 5.03
CA ILE A 449 -39.76 31.10 5.30
C ILE A 449 -38.35 31.47 5.79
N GLU A 450 -37.68 32.44 5.18
CA GLU A 450 -36.32 32.86 5.53
C GLU A 450 -36.25 33.56 6.91
N GLU A 451 -37.23 34.39 7.25
CA GLU A 451 -37.38 34.95 8.61
C GLU A 451 -37.60 33.84 9.65
N SER A 452 -38.56 32.94 9.41
CA SER A 452 -38.85 31.82 10.33
C SER A 452 -37.64 30.90 10.52
N LEU A 453 -36.86 30.64 9.46
CA LEU A 453 -35.68 29.79 9.53
C LEU A 453 -34.52 30.46 10.28
N THR A 454 -34.45 31.78 10.23
CA THR A 454 -33.50 32.58 11.02
C THR A 454 -33.87 32.58 12.50
N GLU A 455 -35.17 32.68 12.84
CA GLU A 455 -35.66 32.65 14.25
C GLU A 455 -35.31 31.34 14.98
N TYR A 456 -35.38 30.19 14.28
CA TYR A 456 -35.11 28.86 14.86
C TYR A 456 -33.68 28.34 14.61
N GLU A 457 -32.75 29.19 14.14
CA GLU A 457 -31.36 28.83 13.80
C GLU A 457 -31.21 27.67 12.78
N VAL A 458 -32.18 27.50 11.88
CA VAL A 458 -32.18 26.43 10.87
C VAL A 458 -31.70 26.97 9.52
N LEU A 459 -30.49 26.61 9.11
CA LEU A 459 -29.97 26.93 7.77
C LEU A 459 -30.96 26.57 6.64
N LEU A 460 -31.20 27.50 5.72
CA LEU A 460 -32.15 27.39 4.59
C LEU A 460 -31.94 26.13 3.74
N ASP A 461 -30.68 25.74 3.52
CA ASP A 461 -30.28 24.48 2.86
C ASP A 461 -30.77 23.23 3.60
N ARG A 462 -30.84 23.26 4.93
CA ARG A 462 -31.20 22.11 5.78
C ARG A 462 -32.72 21.90 5.80
N TRP A 463 -33.50 22.99 5.75
CA TRP A 463 -34.94 22.95 5.54
C TRP A 463 -35.28 22.41 4.15
N SER A 464 -34.66 22.96 3.10
CA SER A 464 -34.81 22.48 1.71
C SER A 464 -34.38 21.01 1.56
N SER A 465 -33.30 20.60 2.23
CA SER A 465 -32.82 19.22 2.33
C SER A 465 -33.76 18.28 3.11
N SER A 466 -34.77 18.81 3.81
CA SER A 466 -35.80 18.02 4.51
C SER A 466 -37.13 18.02 3.75
N LEU A 467 -37.49 19.16 3.12
CA LEU A 467 -38.70 19.37 2.32
C LEU A 467 -38.70 18.64 0.97
N TYR A 468 -37.56 18.10 0.53
CA TYR A 468 -37.51 17.18 -0.60
C TYR A 468 -37.24 15.72 -0.05
N LYS A 469 -37.16 15.40 1.29
CA LYS A 469 -37.18 14.00 1.84
C LYS A 469 -38.52 13.26 2.06
N VAL A 470 -39.42 13.84 2.84
CA VAL A 470 -40.74 13.34 3.29
C VAL A 470 -41.55 12.61 2.20
N ILE A 471 -42.03 13.34 1.19
CA ILE A 471 -42.78 12.77 0.06
C ILE A 471 -41.94 11.67 -0.72
N GLN A 472 -40.63 11.39 -0.50
CA GLN A 472 -40.00 10.15 -1.07
C GLN A 472 -40.59 8.91 -0.43
N GLY A 473 -40.78 8.97 0.89
CA GLY A 473 -41.58 7.97 1.57
C GLY A 473 -42.90 7.81 0.84
N LEU A 474 -43.53 8.91 0.42
CA LEU A 474 -44.75 8.85 -0.39
C LEU A 474 -44.54 8.17 -1.77
N ALA A 475 -43.34 8.19 -2.39
CA ALA A 475 -43.04 7.68 -3.76
C ALA A 475 -43.14 6.19 -3.84
N THR A 476 -42.31 5.60 -3.00
CA THR A 476 -42.25 4.18 -2.74
C THR A 476 -43.63 3.70 -2.28
N MET A 477 -44.32 4.45 -1.40
CA MET A 477 -45.69 4.14 -0.99
C MET A 477 -46.72 4.15 -2.14
N SER A 478 -46.76 5.14 -3.04
CA SER A 478 -47.74 5.14 -4.15
C SER A 478 -47.45 4.07 -5.21
N LYS A 479 -46.18 3.68 -5.40
CA LYS A 479 -45.79 2.58 -6.28
C LYS A 479 -46.23 1.23 -5.69
N LEU A 480 -46.03 1.03 -4.39
CA LEU A 480 -46.56 -0.14 -3.66
C LEU A 480 -48.10 -0.19 -3.69
N GLY A 481 -48.78 0.95 -3.57
CA GLY A 481 -50.23 1.06 -3.71
C GLY A 481 -50.72 0.68 -5.11
N ARG A 482 -50.09 1.22 -6.17
CA ARG A 482 -50.40 0.87 -7.57
C ARG A 482 -50.16 -0.60 -7.88
N ASN A 483 -49.08 -1.20 -7.36
CA ASN A 483 -48.83 -2.63 -7.56
C ASN A 483 -49.85 -3.51 -6.82
N ARG A 484 -50.27 -3.14 -5.61
CA ARG A 484 -51.38 -3.82 -4.90
C ARG A 484 -52.72 -3.71 -5.63
N LEU A 485 -53.01 -2.57 -6.26
CA LEU A 485 -54.19 -2.40 -7.12
C LEU A 485 -54.10 -3.23 -8.42
N ARG A 486 -52.91 -3.29 -9.05
CA ARG A 486 -52.69 -4.10 -10.26
C ARG A 486 -52.75 -5.61 -10.03
N GLN A 487 -52.40 -6.09 -8.83
CA GLN A 487 -52.60 -7.49 -8.43
C GLN A 487 -54.06 -7.82 -8.05
N ARG A 488 -54.97 -6.83 -8.00
CA ARG A 488 -56.35 -6.99 -7.54
C ARG A 488 -57.39 -6.69 -8.63
N GLN A 489 -57.20 -7.25 -9.82
CA GLN A 489 -58.28 -7.47 -10.79
C GLN A 489 -58.29 -8.94 -11.25
N PRO A 490 -59.26 -9.76 -10.78
CA PRO A 490 -59.36 -11.16 -11.15
C PRO A 490 -60.22 -11.34 -12.41
N GLY A 491 -59.82 -12.29 -13.26
CA GLY A 491 -60.77 -12.95 -14.15
C GLY A 491 -61.45 -14.10 -13.40
N TYR A 492 -62.52 -13.82 -12.65
CA TYR A 492 -63.68 -14.70 -12.41
C TYR A 492 -64.68 -13.98 -11.46
N SER A 493 -65.98 -14.17 -11.68
CA SER A 493 -67.06 -13.50 -10.94
C SER A 493 -67.38 -14.13 -9.60
N PHE A 494 -67.53 -13.33 -8.54
CA PHE A 494 -68.56 -13.55 -7.53
C PHE A 494 -69.04 -12.24 -6.89
N GLU A 495 -70.16 -12.31 -6.19
CA GLU A 495 -71.07 -11.20 -5.92
C GLU A 495 -70.70 -10.28 -4.75
N ASN A 496 -71.49 -9.22 -4.65
CA ASN A 496 -71.42 -8.09 -3.73
C ASN A 496 -71.70 -8.50 -2.26
N HIS A 497 -70.89 -7.98 -1.31
CA HIS A 497 -71.26 -7.43 0.02
C HIS A 497 -70.19 -7.66 1.10
N GLY A 498 -70.04 -6.68 2.01
CA GLY A 498 -69.34 -6.84 3.29
C GLY A 498 -68.27 -5.78 3.56
N SER A 499 -68.62 -4.77 4.35
CA SER A 499 -67.66 -3.85 4.99
C SER A 499 -66.76 -4.60 5.98
N ILE A 500 -65.47 -4.27 6.02
CA ILE A 500 -64.53 -4.76 7.04
C ILE A 500 -64.07 -3.58 7.89
N ASP A 501 -64.25 -3.76 9.19
CA ASP A 501 -63.93 -2.85 10.30
C ASP A 501 -62.45 -3.01 10.73
N TRP A 502 -61.85 -1.98 11.32
CA TRP A 502 -60.39 -1.90 11.58
C TRP A 502 -60.01 -1.83 13.06
N ASP A 503 -60.95 -1.92 14.01
CA ASP A 503 -60.69 -1.76 15.45
C ASP A 503 -60.05 -2.99 16.16
N GLN A 504 -59.32 -3.84 15.44
CA GLN A 504 -58.40 -4.85 16.03
C GLN A 504 -57.12 -5.07 15.22
N ILE A 505 -56.04 -4.37 15.60
CA ILE A 505 -54.69 -4.89 15.98
C ILE A 505 -53.75 -3.72 16.29
#